data_AF-K1TC53-F1
#
_entry.id   AF-K1TC53-F1
#
_cell.length_a   1.000
_cell.length_b   1.000
_cell.length_c   1.000
_cell.angle_alpha   90.00
_cell.angle_beta   90.00
_cell.angle_gamma   90.00
#
_symmetry.space_group_name_H-M   'P 1'
#
loop_
_entity.id
_entity.type
_entity.pdbx_description
1 polymer ?
#
loop_
_entity_poly.entity_id
_entity_poly.type
_entity_poly.pdbx_seq_one_letter_code
_entity_poly.pdbx_strand_id
1 'polypeptide(L)'
;MVALGEFNVPFFSKDYKSRQQQNLAKVINPQDIDYSTNATKRFVSYYLSDGPHAGWMLNGFVENYYSDPKVEDVHMSFGITASNTCQINPAQFDKIMSMQSGKSTLIESFGGGYWYSDDFGADGDRAALLKSLAGKVASHMRQHRIKILEQIAHDPTSAAAMEAYQAFVDANDQLEGIVAIQYAPSYAGGAGEILWVTNKQGYDIPVVTVRYSIWNFPEGNHERDGSPTYVARKLNEEPADSKFSAVIVHAWSAFT
;
A
#
# COMPACT_ATOMS: atom_id res chain seq x y z
N MET A 1 -13.31 17.63 9.50
CA MET A 1 -12.18 18.34 8.87
C MET A 1 -10.92 17.58 9.26
N VAL A 2 -10.37 16.78 8.35
CA VAL A 2 -9.11 16.05 8.61
C VAL A 2 -7.97 17.00 8.29
N ALA A 3 -7.10 17.26 9.27
CA ALA A 3 -5.93 18.09 9.04
C ALA A 3 -4.94 17.31 8.16
N LEU A 4 -4.75 17.77 6.92
CA LEU A 4 -3.66 17.32 6.03
C LEU A 4 -2.34 18.04 6.34
N GLY A 5 -2.37 19.07 7.18
CA GLY A 5 -1.20 19.85 7.56
C GLY A 5 -0.29 19.13 8.55
N GLU A 6 1.00 19.20 8.30
CA GLU A 6 2.04 18.72 9.19
C GLU A 6 2.37 19.81 10.22
N PHE A 7 1.92 19.64 11.46
CA PHE A 7 2.21 20.58 12.55
C PHE A 7 3.27 20.02 13.49
N ASN A 8 4.10 20.90 14.05
CA ASN A 8 5.10 20.58 15.07
C ASN A 8 6.16 19.55 14.63
N VAL A 9 6.41 19.36 13.33
CA VAL A 9 7.38 18.39 12.81
C VAL A 9 8.76 18.49 13.48
N PRO A 10 9.40 19.68 13.62
CA PRO A 10 10.71 19.77 14.27
C PRO A 10 10.70 19.33 15.74
N PHE A 11 9.58 19.56 16.43
CA PHE A 11 9.41 19.12 17.81
C PHE A 11 9.23 17.60 17.88
N PHE A 12 8.37 17.04 17.03
CA PHE A 12 8.11 15.61 16.98
C PHE A 12 9.26 14.77 16.44
N SER A 13 10.17 15.34 15.67
CA SER A 13 11.34 14.64 15.12
C SER A 13 12.60 14.80 15.98
N LYS A 14 12.57 15.66 17.01
CA LYS A 14 13.71 15.89 17.90
C LYS A 14 14.21 14.58 18.51
N ASP A 15 15.49 14.29 18.37
CA ASP A 15 16.10 13.04 18.86
C ASP A 15 15.36 11.77 18.42
N TYR A 16 14.80 11.73 17.20
CA TYR A 16 14.00 10.59 16.75
C TYR A 16 14.75 9.26 16.88
N LYS A 17 16.06 9.24 16.61
CA LYS A 17 16.90 8.04 16.70
C LYS A 17 16.88 7.37 18.08
N SER A 18 16.82 8.15 19.16
CA SER A 18 16.78 7.59 20.52
C SER A 18 15.35 7.26 20.98
N ARG A 19 14.33 7.71 20.24
CA ARG A 19 12.91 7.49 20.57
C ARG A 19 12.25 6.39 19.74
N GLN A 20 12.89 5.89 18.70
CA GLN A 20 12.38 4.75 17.94
C GLN A 20 12.33 3.49 18.80
N GLN A 21 11.19 2.80 18.75
CA GLN A 21 10.99 1.49 19.38
C GLN A 21 11.12 0.37 18.35
N GLN A 22 11.41 -0.84 18.84
CA GLN A 22 11.42 -2.06 18.02
C GLN A 22 9.98 -2.54 17.79
N ASN A 23 9.26 -1.82 16.94
CA ASN A 23 7.89 -2.15 16.57
C ASN A 23 7.88 -3.00 15.30
N LEU A 24 7.23 -4.15 15.38
CA LEU A 24 7.13 -5.10 14.28
C LEU A 24 5.66 -5.22 13.88
N ALA A 25 5.39 -5.10 12.58
CA ALA A 25 4.06 -5.34 12.06
C ALA A 25 3.63 -6.78 12.34
N LYS A 26 2.36 -6.95 12.69
CA LYS A 26 1.68 -8.24 12.70
C LYS A 26 1.58 -8.71 11.24
N VAL A 27 2.01 -9.94 11.02
CA VAL A 27 2.01 -10.58 9.71
C VAL A 27 1.49 -12.00 9.89
N ILE A 28 0.87 -12.53 8.84
CA ILE A 28 0.55 -13.96 8.76
C ILE A 28 1.71 -14.68 8.08
N ASN A 29 1.90 -15.96 8.39
CA ASN A 29 2.79 -16.81 7.61
C ASN A 29 1.99 -17.38 6.43
N PRO A 30 2.39 -17.16 5.17
CA PRO A 30 1.70 -17.71 4.02
C PRO A 30 1.57 -19.24 4.03
N GLN A 31 2.44 -19.94 4.76
CA GLN A 31 2.38 -21.40 4.92
C GLN A 31 1.20 -21.87 5.79
N ASP A 32 0.63 -20.97 6.60
CA ASP A 32 -0.49 -21.27 7.49
C ASP A 32 -1.85 -21.08 6.79
N ILE A 33 -1.87 -20.62 5.53
CA ILE A 33 -3.08 -20.38 4.75
C ILE A 33 -3.61 -21.69 4.14
N ASP A 34 -4.90 -21.97 4.33
CA ASP A 34 -5.59 -23.07 3.65
C ASP A 34 -5.94 -22.71 2.20
N TYR A 35 -5.01 -23.03 1.29
CA TYR A 35 -5.17 -22.84 -0.15
C TYR A 35 -6.10 -23.87 -0.82
N SER A 36 -6.61 -24.88 -0.10
CA SER A 36 -7.50 -25.89 -0.70
C SER A 36 -8.80 -25.26 -1.25
N THR A 37 -9.17 -24.10 -0.71
CA THR A 37 -10.37 -23.35 -1.12
C THR A 37 -10.16 -22.49 -2.37
N ASN A 38 -8.94 -22.39 -2.90
CA ASN A 38 -8.61 -21.55 -4.06
C ASN A 38 -9.40 -21.93 -5.32
N ALA A 39 -9.68 -23.22 -5.51
CA ALA A 39 -10.43 -23.69 -6.66
C ALA A 39 -11.87 -23.13 -6.68
N THR A 40 -12.47 -22.94 -5.50
CA THR A 40 -13.91 -22.67 -5.35
C THR A 40 -14.23 -21.25 -4.89
N LYS A 41 -13.25 -20.49 -4.39
CA LYS A 41 -13.46 -19.12 -3.88
C LYS A 41 -12.89 -18.06 -4.82
N ARG A 42 -13.39 -16.84 -4.64
CA ARG A 42 -12.75 -15.59 -5.07
C ARG A 42 -12.24 -14.88 -3.83
N PHE A 43 -11.10 -14.23 -3.95
CA PHE A 43 -10.44 -13.50 -2.87
C PHE A 43 -10.46 -12.02 -3.21
N VAL A 44 -10.99 -11.22 -2.29
CA VAL A 44 -11.03 -9.77 -2.39
C VAL A 44 -10.29 -9.20 -1.19
N SER A 45 -9.36 -8.30 -1.44
CA SER A 45 -8.67 -7.55 -0.39
C SER A 45 -9.03 -6.08 -0.53
N TYR A 46 -9.30 -5.43 0.61
CA TYR A 46 -9.58 -4.00 0.68
C TYR A 46 -8.43 -3.31 1.40
N TYR A 47 -7.99 -2.18 0.86
CA TYR A 47 -7.07 -1.32 1.58
C TYR A 47 -7.36 0.17 1.37
N LEU A 48 -7.08 0.95 2.40
CA LEU A 48 -7.31 2.40 2.40
C LEU A 48 -6.19 3.13 1.65
N SER A 49 -6.56 4.07 0.77
CA SER A 49 -5.64 4.93 0.01
C SER A 49 -4.95 5.98 0.89
N ASP A 50 -4.15 6.85 0.26
CA ASP A 50 -3.57 8.07 0.85
C ASP A 50 -2.47 7.85 1.91
N GLY A 51 -2.02 6.60 2.08
CA GLY A 51 -0.91 6.21 2.95
C GLY A 51 0.39 7.04 2.87
N PRO A 52 0.82 7.58 1.69
CA PRO A 52 2.06 8.38 1.65
C PRO A 52 1.94 9.75 2.36
N HIS A 53 0.73 10.21 2.70
CA HIS A 53 0.54 11.51 3.33
C HIS A 53 0.95 11.49 4.81
N ALA A 54 2.19 11.87 5.10
CA ALA A 54 2.70 11.93 6.47
C ALA A 54 1.86 12.83 7.38
N GLY A 55 1.41 14.00 6.90
CA GLY A 55 0.46 14.84 7.62
C GLY A 55 -0.81 14.11 8.06
N TRP A 56 -1.36 13.21 7.23
CA TRP A 56 -2.52 12.41 7.61
C TRP A 56 -2.17 11.37 8.69
N MET A 57 -1.05 10.65 8.54
CA MET A 57 -0.56 9.69 9.53
C MET A 57 -0.33 10.31 10.92
N LEU A 58 0.10 11.57 10.95
CA LEU A 58 0.36 12.33 12.17
C LEU A 58 -0.89 12.85 12.86
N ASN A 59 -2.01 12.91 12.14
CA ASN A 59 -3.25 13.48 12.61
C ASN A 59 -4.35 12.40 12.57
N GLY A 60 -5.42 12.65 11.85
CA GLY A 60 -6.67 11.90 11.95
C GLY A 60 -6.68 10.51 11.31
N PHE A 61 -5.55 9.93 10.90
CA PHE A 61 -5.53 8.55 10.40
C PHE A 61 -6.04 7.56 11.44
N VAL A 62 -5.51 7.65 12.66
CA VAL A 62 -5.83 6.65 13.68
C VAL A 62 -7.30 6.76 14.10
N GLU A 63 -7.73 7.96 14.45
CA GLU A 63 -9.03 8.21 15.07
C GLU A 63 -10.20 8.08 14.09
N ASN A 64 -9.99 8.39 12.80
CA ASN A 64 -11.08 8.41 11.82
C ASN A 64 -11.20 7.11 11.00
N TYR A 65 -10.15 6.28 10.94
CA TYR A 65 -10.13 5.10 10.08
C TYR A 65 -9.54 3.88 10.77
N TYR A 66 -8.31 3.98 11.27
CA TYR A 66 -7.56 2.82 11.73
C TYR A 66 -8.14 2.16 12.98
N SER A 67 -8.74 2.96 13.88
CA SER A 67 -9.40 2.48 15.09
C SER A 67 -10.88 2.17 14.91
N ASP A 68 -11.40 2.15 13.68
CA ASP A 68 -12.81 1.79 13.45
C ASP A 68 -13.06 0.34 13.91
N PRO A 69 -14.12 0.07 14.68
CA PRO A 69 -14.40 -1.28 15.18
C PRO A 69 -14.66 -2.31 14.08
N LYS A 70 -14.96 -1.89 12.84
CA LYS A 70 -15.24 -2.77 11.71
C LYS A 70 -14.00 -3.18 10.90
N VAL A 71 -12.81 -2.71 11.27
CA VAL A 71 -11.56 -3.09 10.57
C VAL A 71 -11.41 -4.61 10.50
N GLU A 72 -11.74 -5.32 11.58
CA GLU A 72 -11.64 -6.78 11.66
C GLU A 72 -12.73 -7.52 10.87
N ASP A 73 -13.90 -6.89 10.70
CA ASP A 73 -15.03 -7.48 9.96
C ASP A 73 -14.78 -7.41 8.44
N VAL A 74 -14.17 -6.31 7.99
CA VAL A 74 -13.86 -6.05 6.58
C VAL A 74 -12.50 -6.61 6.17
N HIS A 75 -11.63 -6.95 7.14
CA HIS A 75 -10.22 -7.26 6.93
C HIS A 75 -9.49 -6.10 6.22
N MET A 76 -9.80 -4.86 6.63
CA MET A 76 -9.27 -3.65 6.01
C MET A 76 -7.76 -3.55 6.26
N SER A 77 -7.00 -3.36 5.18
CA SER A 77 -5.56 -3.06 5.22
C SER A 77 -5.31 -1.56 4.99
N PHE A 78 -4.11 -1.10 5.31
CA PHE A 78 -3.82 0.34 5.31
C PHE A 78 -2.46 0.65 4.70
N GLY A 79 -2.47 1.54 3.70
CA GLY A 79 -1.26 2.25 3.30
C GLY A 79 -0.79 3.16 4.43
N ILE A 80 0.50 3.15 4.71
CA ILE A 80 1.19 4.02 5.66
C ILE A 80 2.53 4.47 5.08
N THR A 81 3.07 5.58 5.55
CA THR A 81 4.44 6.01 5.23
C THR A 81 5.39 5.71 6.38
N ALA A 82 5.66 4.43 6.63
CA ALA A 82 6.45 3.99 7.77
C ALA A 82 7.88 4.56 7.75
N SER A 83 8.51 4.59 6.56
CA SER A 83 9.86 5.13 6.38
C SER A 83 9.99 6.59 6.85
N ASN A 84 8.90 7.37 6.74
CA ASN A 84 8.87 8.77 7.12
C ASN A 84 8.33 8.96 8.53
N THR A 85 7.18 8.35 8.87
CA THR A 85 6.50 8.53 10.17
C THR A 85 7.39 8.07 11.33
N CYS A 86 8.17 7.00 11.17
CA CYS A 86 9.09 6.54 12.21
C CYS A 86 10.22 7.53 12.53
N GLN A 87 10.49 8.49 11.64
CA GLN A 87 11.49 9.55 11.83
C GLN A 87 10.84 10.86 12.24
N ILE A 88 9.68 11.20 11.66
CA ILE A 88 8.97 12.45 11.92
C ILE A 88 8.32 12.44 13.30
N ASN A 89 7.68 11.34 13.70
CA ASN A 89 7.04 11.21 15.00
C ASN A 89 7.06 9.76 15.49
N PRO A 90 8.17 9.31 16.14
CA PRO A 90 8.29 7.95 16.65
C PRO A 90 7.16 7.51 17.57
N ALA A 91 6.57 8.42 18.35
CA ALA A 91 5.46 8.10 19.26
C ALA A 91 4.16 7.81 18.51
N GLN A 92 3.87 8.57 17.45
CA GLN A 92 2.72 8.27 16.59
C GLN A 92 2.95 6.98 15.80
N PHE A 93 4.16 6.76 15.31
CA PHE A 93 4.50 5.50 14.65
C PHE A 93 4.30 4.30 15.60
N ASP A 94 4.73 4.42 16.86
CA ASP A 94 4.48 3.42 17.90
C ASP A 94 2.99 3.14 18.14
N LYS A 95 2.18 4.18 18.19
CA LYS A 95 0.72 4.06 18.26
C LYS A 95 0.14 3.30 17.07
N ILE A 96 0.52 3.64 15.84
CA ILE A 96 0.04 2.95 14.63
C ILE A 96 0.43 1.46 14.66
N MET A 97 1.68 1.14 14.98
CA MET A 97 2.15 -0.24 15.00
C MET A 97 1.50 -1.07 16.11
N SER A 98 1.34 -0.49 17.31
CA SER A 98 0.75 -1.20 18.46
C SER A 98 -0.76 -1.46 18.30
N MET A 99 -1.46 -0.57 17.59
CA MET A 99 -2.90 -0.69 17.35
C MET A 99 -3.27 -1.58 16.16
N GLN A 100 -2.30 -2.14 15.42
CA GLN A 100 -2.59 -3.01 14.27
C GLN A 100 -3.48 -4.19 14.67
N SER A 101 -4.58 -4.40 13.95
CA SER A 101 -5.37 -5.63 14.07
C SER A 101 -4.56 -6.83 13.57
N GLY A 102 -4.81 -8.02 14.12
CA GLY A 102 -4.26 -9.26 13.56
C GLY A 102 -4.81 -9.61 12.18
N LYS A 103 -5.89 -8.95 11.74
CA LYS A 103 -6.55 -9.14 10.45
C LYS A 103 -6.29 -8.01 9.44
N SER A 104 -5.46 -7.03 9.78
CA SER A 104 -5.07 -5.95 8.88
C SER A 104 -3.60 -6.08 8.46
N THR A 105 -3.30 -5.63 7.24
CA THR A 105 -1.92 -5.48 6.77
C THR A 105 -1.55 -4.01 6.74
N LEU A 106 -0.34 -3.69 7.21
CA LEU A 106 0.29 -2.39 7.00
C LEU A 106 1.14 -2.45 5.74
N ILE A 107 0.96 -1.48 4.85
CA ILE A 107 1.60 -1.40 3.53
C ILE A 107 2.46 -0.15 3.49
N GLU A 108 3.75 -0.26 3.15
CA GLU A 108 4.58 0.92 2.92
C GLU A 108 4.13 1.59 1.62
N SER A 109 3.60 2.80 1.69
CA SER A 109 3.09 3.50 0.53
C SER A 109 4.16 4.29 -0.21
N PHE A 110 4.23 4.02 -1.52
CA PHE A 110 5.01 4.72 -2.54
C PHE A 110 6.53 4.69 -2.32
N GLY A 111 7.02 3.76 -1.50
CA GLY A 111 8.45 3.53 -1.32
C GLY A 111 9.22 4.75 -0.82
N GLY A 112 8.84 5.28 0.35
CA GLY A 112 9.61 6.32 1.06
C GLY A 112 9.37 7.76 0.59
N GLY A 113 8.35 8.01 -0.21
CA GLY A 113 7.95 9.36 -0.64
C GLY A 113 6.93 9.32 -1.77
N TYR A 114 6.51 10.49 -2.26
CA TYR A 114 5.57 10.58 -3.38
C TYR A 114 6.34 10.78 -4.70
N TRP A 115 6.41 9.73 -5.52
CA TRP A 115 7.07 9.73 -6.83
C TRP A 115 6.49 8.61 -7.70
N TYR A 116 6.53 8.75 -9.03
CA TYR A 116 5.98 7.75 -9.95
C TYR A 116 7.04 6.73 -10.36
N SER A 117 6.67 5.45 -10.31
CA SER A 117 7.52 4.30 -10.59
C SER A 117 8.12 4.34 -11.98
N ASP A 118 7.40 4.86 -12.96
CA ASP A 118 7.79 4.98 -14.35
C ASP A 118 8.58 6.26 -14.67
N ASP A 119 8.49 7.31 -13.86
CA ASP A 119 9.17 8.59 -14.14
C ASP A 119 10.45 8.82 -13.33
N PHE A 120 10.54 8.24 -12.12
CA PHE A 120 11.59 8.62 -11.18
C PHE A 120 13.01 8.41 -11.72
N GLY A 121 13.80 9.48 -11.69
CA GLY A 121 15.18 9.43 -12.16
C GLY A 121 15.35 9.34 -13.68
N ALA A 122 14.31 9.55 -14.49
CA ALA A 122 14.38 9.52 -15.96
C ALA A 122 15.43 10.48 -16.53
N ASP A 123 15.65 11.63 -15.90
CA ASP A 123 16.65 12.62 -16.32
C ASP A 123 18.06 12.36 -15.75
N GLY A 124 18.29 11.24 -15.07
CA GLY A 124 19.55 10.92 -14.39
C GLY A 124 19.99 9.47 -14.57
N ASP A 125 20.89 9.01 -13.71
CA ASP A 125 21.23 7.60 -13.60
C ASP A 125 20.12 6.86 -12.83
N ARG A 126 19.02 6.59 -13.55
CA ARG A 126 17.81 5.95 -13.03
C ARG A 126 18.12 4.69 -12.24
N ALA A 127 18.95 3.80 -12.78
CA ALA A 127 19.30 2.54 -12.12
C ALA A 127 20.02 2.77 -10.77
N ALA A 128 20.98 3.70 -10.72
CA ALA A 128 21.66 4.04 -9.47
C ALA A 128 20.72 4.71 -8.46
N LEU A 129 19.83 5.59 -8.92
CA LEU A 129 18.85 6.28 -8.08
C LEU A 129 17.83 5.31 -7.50
N LEU A 130 17.24 4.43 -8.32
CA LEU A 130 16.31 3.39 -7.90
C LEU A 130 16.97 2.45 -6.90
N LYS A 131 18.19 1.98 -7.17
CA LYS A 131 18.96 1.14 -6.24
C LYS A 131 19.18 1.84 -4.90
N SER A 132 19.52 3.13 -4.91
CA SER A 132 19.71 3.88 -3.67
C SER A 132 18.42 4.06 -2.88
N LEU A 133 17.31 4.36 -3.55
CA LEU A 133 16.01 4.56 -2.92
C LEU A 133 15.48 3.25 -2.34
N ALA A 134 15.46 2.19 -3.17
CA ALA A 134 15.04 0.86 -2.78
C ALA A 134 15.82 0.34 -1.57
N GLY A 135 17.13 0.55 -1.51
CA GLY A 135 17.95 0.16 -0.36
C GLY A 135 17.57 0.87 0.96
N LYS A 136 17.19 2.15 0.90
CA LYS A 136 16.74 2.91 2.08
C LYS A 136 15.38 2.40 2.55
N VAL A 137 14.44 2.25 1.63
CA VAL A 137 13.08 1.77 1.93
C VAL A 137 13.11 0.34 2.45
N ALA A 138 13.87 -0.55 1.82
CA ALA A 138 14.07 -1.93 2.29
C ALA A 138 14.64 -1.98 3.71
N SER A 139 15.51 -1.05 4.08
CA SER A 139 16.05 -0.99 5.44
C SER A 139 14.96 -0.64 6.47
N HIS A 140 14.10 0.33 6.17
CA HIS A 140 12.97 0.69 7.04
C HIS A 140 11.88 -0.39 7.09
N MET A 141 11.52 -0.97 5.95
CA MET A 141 10.55 -2.07 5.87
C MET A 141 11.01 -3.27 6.71
N ARG A 142 12.28 -3.69 6.58
CA ARG A 142 12.84 -4.80 7.37
C ARG A 142 12.95 -4.47 8.86
N GLN A 143 13.32 -3.24 9.21
CA GLN A 143 13.36 -2.79 10.60
C GLN A 143 12.01 -2.97 11.31
N HIS A 144 10.90 -2.81 10.57
CA HIS A 144 9.55 -2.85 11.12
C HIS A 144 8.71 -4.05 10.66
N ARG A 145 9.32 -5.03 9.99
CA ARG A 145 8.65 -6.22 9.42
C ARG A 145 7.45 -5.86 8.52
N ILE A 146 7.54 -4.76 7.79
CA ILE A 146 6.53 -4.40 6.78
C ILE A 146 6.89 -5.17 5.50
N LYS A 147 5.96 -5.97 5.00
CA LYS A 147 6.23 -6.94 3.94
C LYS A 147 5.56 -6.65 2.60
N ILE A 148 4.64 -5.68 2.57
CA ILE A 148 3.96 -5.25 1.36
C ILE A 148 4.33 -3.79 1.06
N LEU A 149 4.62 -3.52 -0.20
CA LEU A 149 4.94 -2.20 -0.72
C LEU A 149 3.82 -1.77 -1.68
N GLU A 150 3.33 -0.55 -1.57
CA GLU A 150 2.48 0.05 -2.59
C GLU A 150 3.33 0.94 -3.50
N GLN A 151 3.07 0.89 -4.80
CA GLN A 151 3.72 1.72 -5.80
C GLN A 151 2.68 2.45 -6.66
N ILE A 152 3.03 3.68 -7.04
CA ILE A 152 2.22 4.51 -7.93
C ILE A 152 2.96 4.73 -9.24
N ALA A 153 2.24 4.72 -10.36
CA ALA A 153 2.79 4.98 -11.69
C ALA A 153 1.76 5.73 -12.56
N HIS A 154 2.19 6.24 -13.72
CA HIS A 154 1.27 6.64 -14.78
C HIS A 154 0.71 5.43 -15.53
N ASP A 155 1.56 4.43 -15.78
CA ASP A 155 1.20 3.10 -16.26
C ASP A 155 1.90 2.05 -15.37
N PRO A 156 1.16 1.36 -14.49
CA PRO A 156 1.72 0.39 -13.55
C PRO A 156 2.21 -0.89 -14.23
N THR A 157 1.94 -1.07 -15.53
CA THR A 157 2.39 -2.22 -16.33
C THR A 157 3.55 -1.88 -17.25
N SER A 158 3.98 -0.62 -17.28
CA SER A 158 5.05 -0.16 -18.15
C SER A 158 6.40 -0.82 -17.82
N ALA A 159 7.27 -0.91 -18.83
CA ALA A 159 8.62 -1.42 -18.64
C ALA A 159 9.42 -0.61 -17.61
N ALA A 160 9.19 0.71 -17.55
CA ALA A 160 9.82 1.58 -16.56
C ALA A 160 9.32 1.29 -15.14
N ALA A 161 8.01 1.07 -14.96
CA ALA A 161 7.46 0.65 -13.67
C ALA A 161 8.04 -0.71 -13.23
N MET A 162 8.14 -1.68 -14.16
CA MET A 162 8.75 -2.99 -13.90
C MET A 162 10.22 -2.90 -13.48
N GLU A 163 11.00 -2.00 -14.07
CA GLU A 163 12.38 -1.72 -13.64
C GLU A 163 12.42 -1.24 -12.18
N ALA A 164 11.52 -0.33 -11.81
CA ALA A 164 11.42 0.12 -10.43
C ALA A 164 11.04 -1.04 -9.50
N TYR A 165 10.02 -1.82 -9.84
CA TYR A 165 9.59 -2.98 -9.03
C TYR A 165 10.74 -3.97 -8.79
N GLN A 166 11.52 -4.27 -9.85
CA GLN A 166 12.71 -5.12 -9.73
C GLN A 166 13.71 -4.53 -8.73
N ALA A 167 13.97 -3.22 -8.76
CA ALA A 167 14.90 -2.59 -7.82
C ALA A 167 14.47 -2.77 -6.35
N PHE A 168 13.16 -2.65 -6.06
CA PHE A 168 12.63 -2.86 -4.70
C PHE A 168 12.66 -4.33 -4.27
N VAL A 169 12.28 -5.25 -5.16
CA VAL A 169 12.36 -6.70 -4.94
C VAL A 169 13.81 -7.14 -4.69
N ASP A 170 14.76 -6.62 -5.46
CA ASP A 170 16.18 -6.91 -5.33
C ASP A 170 16.81 -6.38 -4.03
N ALA A 171 16.24 -5.33 -3.46
CA ALA A 171 16.75 -4.67 -2.26
C ALA A 171 16.16 -5.26 -0.97
N ASN A 172 15.00 -5.91 -1.02
CA ASN A 172 14.27 -6.38 0.14
C ASN A 172 13.94 -7.88 0.06
N ASP A 173 14.75 -8.69 0.74
CA ASP A 173 14.58 -10.14 0.87
C ASP A 173 13.39 -10.57 1.75
N GLN A 174 12.69 -9.62 2.38
CA GLN A 174 11.48 -9.85 3.17
C GLN A 174 10.21 -9.32 2.49
N LEU A 175 10.32 -8.77 1.27
CA LEU A 175 9.17 -8.29 0.51
C LEU A 175 8.37 -9.49 -0.01
N GLU A 176 7.07 -9.52 0.31
CA GLU A 176 6.15 -10.60 -0.08
C GLU A 176 5.23 -10.21 -1.24
N GLY A 177 5.13 -8.91 -1.55
CA GLY A 177 4.34 -8.44 -2.69
C GLY A 177 4.39 -6.93 -2.86
N ILE A 178 4.01 -6.49 -4.06
CA ILE A 178 3.77 -5.09 -4.40
C ILE A 178 2.30 -4.92 -4.78
N VAL A 179 1.64 -3.87 -4.30
CA VAL A 179 0.36 -3.41 -4.82
C VAL A 179 0.61 -2.19 -5.69
N ALA A 180 0.16 -2.19 -6.94
CA ALA A 180 0.42 -1.11 -7.88
C ALA A 180 -0.86 -0.36 -8.25
N ILE A 181 -0.81 0.97 -8.20
CA ILE A 181 -1.90 1.84 -8.64
C ILE A 181 -1.46 2.74 -9.79
N GLN A 182 -2.42 3.10 -10.62
CA GLN A 182 -2.26 4.16 -11.61
C GLN A 182 -2.74 5.49 -11.01
N TYR A 183 -1.95 6.57 -11.07
CA TYR A 183 -2.35 7.82 -10.43
C TYR A 183 -3.64 8.41 -10.99
N ALA A 184 -3.70 8.54 -12.31
CA ALA A 184 -4.81 9.14 -13.04
C ALA A 184 -4.99 8.42 -14.39
N PRO A 185 -6.21 8.33 -14.92
CA PRO A 185 -7.45 8.90 -14.37
C PRO A 185 -8.10 8.04 -13.26
N SER A 186 -7.56 6.87 -12.95
CA SER A 186 -8.12 5.92 -11.99
C SER A 186 -7.02 5.11 -11.31
N TYR A 187 -7.14 4.91 -9.99
CA TYR A 187 -6.27 3.99 -9.23
C TYR A 187 -6.32 2.55 -9.75
N ALA A 188 -7.42 2.17 -10.41
CA ALA A 188 -7.67 0.85 -10.95
C ALA A 188 -7.25 0.67 -12.42
N GLY A 189 -6.35 1.53 -12.93
CA GLY A 189 -5.90 1.50 -14.32
C GLY A 189 -5.26 0.19 -14.79
N GLY A 190 -4.60 -0.56 -13.89
CA GLY A 190 -4.01 -1.87 -14.19
C GLY A 190 -5.01 -3.03 -14.23
N ALA A 191 -6.30 -2.76 -13.96
CA ALA A 191 -7.40 -3.71 -14.13
C ALA A 191 -7.28 -5.05 -13.37
N GLY A 192 -6.43 -5.13 -12.35
CA GLY A 192 -6.23 -6.35 -11.57
C GLY A 192 -5.35 -7.38 -12.25
N GLU A 193 -4.48 -6.96 -13.16
CA GLU A 193 -3.36 -7.74 -13.67
C GLU A 193 -2.36 -8.06 -12.54
N ILE A 194 -1.81 -9.27 -12.57
CA ILE A 194 -0.77 -9.72 -11.64
C ILE A 194 0.49 -9.95 -12.47
N LEU A 195 1.48 -9.09 -12.27
CA LEU A 195 2.81 -9.21 -12.84
C LEU A 195 3.71 -9.96 -11.84
N TRP A 196 4.83 -10.49 -12.32
CA TRP A 196 5.75 -11.26 -11.49
C TRP A 196 7.18 -10.76 -11.66
N VAL A 197 7.86 -10.63 -10.53
CA VAL A 197 9.25 -10.15 -10.45
C VAL A 197 10.03 -11.15 -9.61
N THR A 198 11.03 -11.79 -10.20
CA THR A 198 11.84 -12.78 -9.49
C THR A 198 12.92 -12.08 -8.66
N ASN A 199 13.00 -12.41 -7.38
CA ASN A 199 14.01 -11.88 -6.49
C ASN A 199 15.36 -12.59 -6.64
N LYS A 200 16.39 -12.08 -5.96
CA LYS A 200 17.76 -12.65 -6.02
C LYS A 200 17.90 -14.08 -5.50
N GLN A 201 16.93 -14.58 -4.74
CA GLN A 201 16.89 -15.97 -4.27
C GLN A 201 16.06 -16.88 -5.19
N GLY A 202 15.49 -16.35 -6.28
CA GLY A 202 14.69 -17.11 -7.23
C GLY A 202 13.21 -17.24 -6.83
N TYR A 203 12.72 -16.47 -5.87
CA TYR A 203 11.29 -16.42 -5.54
C TYR A 203 10.57 -15.38 -6.40
N ASP A 204 9.42 -15.76 -6.96
CA ASP A 204 8.57 -14.84 -7.70
C ASP A 204 7.71 -14.01 -6.73
N ILE A 205 7.91 -12.70 -6.78
CA ILE A 205 7.17 -11.71 -5.98
C ILE A 205 6.06 -11.13 -6.86
N PRO A 206 4.79 -11.21 -6.44
CA PRO A 206 3.68 -10.67 -7.22
C PRO A 206 3.64 -9.14 -7.13
N VAL A 207 3.39 -8.51 -8.27
CA VAL A 207 2.95 -7.12 -8.37
C VAL A 207 1.48 -7.15 -8.78
N VAL A 208 0.61 -6.87 -7.82
CA VAL A 208 -0.84 -6.90 -8.00
C VAL A 208 -1.32 -5.49 -8.31
N THR A 209 -1.77 -5.25 -9.52
CA THR A 209 -2.41 -3.97 -9.84
C THR A 209 -3.80 -3.91 -9.20
N VAL A 210 -4.23 -2.71 -8.82
CA VAL A 210 -5.58 -2.53 -8.28
C VAL A 210 -6.62 -2.76 -9.36
N ARG A 211 -7.68 -3.50 -9.01
CA ARG A 211 -8.75 -3.86 -9.94
C ARG A 211 -9.92 -2.91 -9.90
N TYR A 212 -10.30 -2.46 -8.72
CA TYR A 212 -11.39 -1.51 -8.51
C TYR A 212 -11.02 -0.47 -7.47
N SER A 213 -11.62 0.72 -7.57
CA SER A 213 -11.60 1.67 -6.47
C SER A 213 -13.01 1.96 -5.96
N ILE A 214 -13.14 2.01 -4.63
CA ILE A 214 -14.30 2.58 -3.98
C ILE A 214 -14.02 4.07 -3.82
N TRP A 215 -14.68 4.89 -4.63
CA TRP A 215 -14.47 6.33 -4.68
C TRP A 215 -15.77 7.01 -5.12
N ASN A 216 -16.18 8.01 -4.34
CA ASN A 216 -17.26 8.93 -4.69
C ASN A 216 -16.77 10.03 -5.66
N PHE A 217 -16.84 9.75 -6.96
CA PHE A 217 -16.56 10.73 -8.01
C PHE A 217 -17.78 11.65 -8.23
N PRO A 218 -17.58 12.97 -8.45
CA PRO A 218 -18.67 13.89 -8.79
C PRO A 218 -19.46 13.47 -10.04
N GLU A 219 -18.79 12.84 -11.00
CA GLU A 219 -19.36 12.38 -12.27
C GLU A 219 -20.10 11.03 -12.15
N GLY A 220 -20.06 10.39 -10.98
CA GLY A 220 -20.66 9.08 -10.72
C GLY A 220 -19.69 7.91 -10.94
N ASN A 221 -20.23 6.70 -11.14
CA ASN A 221 -19.41 5.51 -11.29
C ASN A 221 -18.72 5.47 -12.67
N HIS A 222 -17.46 5.07 -12.70
CA HIS A 222 -16.67 4.79 -13.89
C HIS A 222 -16.50 3.27 -14.09
N GLU A 223 -15.75 2.86 -15.12
CA GLU A 223 -15.62 1.44 -15.48
C GLU A 223 -15.17 0.57 -14.31
N ARG A 224 -14.21 1.04 -13.51
CA ARG A 224 -13.64 0.32 -12.36
C ARG A 224 -13.74 1.07 -11.03
N ASP A 225 -14.38 2.22 -11.03
CA ASP A 225 -14.42 3.11 -9.87
C ASP A 225 -15.86 3.46 -9.52
N GLY A 226 -16.19 3.49 -8.23
CA GLY A 226 -17.52 3.94 -7.84
C GLY A 226 -17.91 3.65 -6.40
N SER A 227 -19.22 3.64 -6.17
CA SER A 227 -19.79 3.36 -4.85
C SER A 227 -19.55 1.90 -4.41
N PRO A 228 -19.62 1.61 -3.09
CA PRO A 228 -19.50 0.24 -2.58
C PRO A 228 -20.44 -0.76 -3.28
N THR A 229 -21.70 -0.37 -3.49
CA THR A 229 -22.70 -1.21 -4.19
C THR A 229 -22.31 -1.48 -5.63
N TYR A 230 -21.77 -0.47 -6.33
CA TYR A 230 -21.32 -0.63 -7.71
C TYR A 230 -20.13 -1.59 -7.80
N VAL A 231 -19.11 -1.40 -6.97
CA VAL A 231 -17.91 -2.27 -6.93
C VAL A 231 -18.27 -3.70 -6.53
N ALA A 232 -19.15 -3.88 -5.54
CA ALA A 232 -19.64 -5.21 -5.15
C ALA A 232 -20.35 -5.93 -6.31
N ARG A 233 -21.18 -5.22 -7.08
CA ARG A 233 -21.80 -5.78 -8.29
C ARG A 233 -20.75 -6.20 -9.31
N LYS A 234 -19.74 -5.36 -9.58
CA LYS A 234 -18.68 -5.64 -10.54
C LYS A 234 -17.85 -6.87 -10.15
N LEU A 235 -17.51 -7.02 -8.86
CA LEU A 235 -16.85 -8.21 -8.31
C LEU A 235 -17.67 -9.50 -8.51
N ASN A 236 -19.00 -9.43 -8.38
CA ASN A 236 -19.88 -10.57 -8.61
C ASN A 236 -19.98 -10.95 -10.09
N GLU A 237 -19.95 -9.94 -10.97
CA GLU A 237 -20.02 -10.10 -12.44
C GLU A 237 -18.72 -10.58 -13.08
N GLU A 238 -17.62 -10.68 -12.33
CA GLU A 238 -16.34 -11.11 -12.88
C GLU A 238 -16.42 -12.52 -13.49
N PRO A 239 -15.55 -12.83 -14.48
CA PRO A 239 -15.32 -14.18 -14.94
C PRO A 239 -14.94 -15.16 -13.80
N ALA A 240 -15.26 -16.45 -13.95
CA ALA A 240 -15.01 -17.47 -12.91
C ALA A 240 -13.51 -17.72 -12.63
N ASP A 241 -12.67 -17.45 -13.62
CA ASP A 241 -11.20 -17.51 -13.58
C ASP A 241 -10.56 -16.25 -12.98
N SER A 242 -11.32 -15.18 -12.76
CA SER A 242 -10.90 -14.06 -11.91
C SER A 242 -10.94 -14.48 -10.44
N LYS A 243 -9.75 -14.74 -9.87
CA LYS A 243 -9.61 -15.27 -8.51
C LYS A 243 -9.21 -14.24 -7.45
N PHE A 244 -8.48 -13.20 -7.84
CA PHE A 244 -7.90 -12.23 -6.91
C PHE A 244 -8.22 -10.81 -7.35
N SER A 245 -8.75 -10.02 -6.42
CA SER A 245 -9.09 -8.62 -6.65
C SER A 245 -8.62 -7.77 -5.49
N ALA A 246 -7.67 -6.87 -5.76
CA ALA A 246 -7.33 -5.78 -4.86
C ALA A 246 -8.28 -4.61 -5.12
N VAL A 247 -8.89 -4.10 -4.05
CA VAL A 247 -9.81 -2.96 -4.08
C VAL A 247 -9.24 -1.86 -3.19
N ILE A 248 -8.91 -0.72 -3.79
CA ILE A 248 -8.50 0.46 -3.04
C ILE A 248 -9.73 1.26 -2.61
N VAL A 249 -9.72 1.77 -1.38
CA VAL A 249 -10.79 2.60 -0.83
C VAL A 249 -10.27 4.02 -0.70
N HIS A 250 -10.88 4.96 -1.41
CA HIS A 250 -10.48 6.35 -1.36
C HIS A 250 -10.82 6.96 0.01
N ALA A 251 -9.79 7.35 0.76
CA ALA A 251 -9.92 7.79 2.15
C ALA A 251 -10.92 8.95 2.32
N TRP A 252 -10.99 9.85 1.34
CA TRP A 252 -11.78 11.09 1.44
C TRP A 252 -13.21 10.97 0.91
N SER A 253 -13.61 9.80 0.46
CA SER A 253 -14.97 9.58 -0.03
C SER A 253 -15.95 9.29 1.11
N ALA A 254 -17.11 9.93 1.03
CA ALA A 254 -18.28 9.58 1.81
C ALA A 254 -19.38 9.07 0.88
N PHE A 255 -20.19 8.13 1.38
CA PHE A 255 -21.29 7.51 0.66
C PHE A 255 -22.55 7.63 1.51
N THR A 256 -23.66 7.99 0.88
CA THR A 256 -24.99 8.16 1.51
C THR A 256 -25.97 7.15 0.98
#